data_AF-A0A959DB40-F1
#
_entry.id   AF-A0A959DB40-F1
#
_cell.length_a   1.000
_cell.length_b   1.000
_cell.length_c   1.000
_cell.angle_alpha   90.00
_cell.angle_beta   90.00
_cell.angle_gamma   90.00
#
_symmetry.space_group_name_H-M   'P 1'
#
loop_
_entity.id
_entity.type
_entity.pdbx_description
1 polymer ?
#
loop_
_entity_poly.entity_id
_entity_poly.type
_entity_poly.pdbx_seq_one_letter_code
_entity_poly.pdbx_strand_id
1 'polypeptide(L)'
;MSKENREQAFRRFILEHLLPAIAWRMCQAGRFYIKKKGREEGQLDLEKELKRSIEECLNEDFFDTFPFFNDNLEEENFRAKPRKLFNQAIKQVCCRDLLILITEGNNYRFLHQNFRDYFAARYVQNQIKIGLQKRELPKALRQAPLNFDIRLLLGELEGEHTNKMEWREIEKKWQWSKGEFSIENDLSQLLELCRGMFDEGQLGFTVWNILTIKREQAGELSGANLQQLDFVRFPLNGIRFSRPELAACISKSRLIEQNICNFSIYRIKPAVLTGLKQG
;
A
#
# COMPACT_ATOMS: atom_id res chain seq x y z
N MET A 1 -6.02 -32.70 -15.41
CA MET A 1 -5.27 -31.60 -14.76
C MET A 1 -4.49 -32.19 -13.58
N SER A 2 -3.21 -31.86 -13.40
CA SER A 2 -2.37 -32.52 -12.37
C SER A 2 -2.77 -32.07 -10.96
N LYS A 3 -2.69 -32.99 -10.00
CA LYS A 3 -2.90 -32.71 -8.56
C LYS A 3 -1.94 -31.63 -8.03
N GLU A 4 -0.76 -31.56 -8.64
CA GLU A 4 0.32 -30.61 -8.30
C GLU A 4 -0.04 -29.15 -8.59
N ASN A 5 -0.64 -28.87 -9.75
CA ASN A 5 -1.05 -27.49 -10.11
C ASN A 5 -2.09 -26.93 -9.13
N ARG A 6 -2.99 -27.79 -8.65
CA ARG A 6 -4.01 -27.41 -7.66
C ARG A 6 -3.42 -27.12 -6.29
N GLU A 7 -2.48 -27.94 -5.85
CA GLU A 7 -1.79 -27.73 -4.58
C GLU A 7 -0.97 -26.42 -4.62
N GLN A 8 -0.30 -26.16 -5.74
CA GLN A 8 0.41 -24.91 -5.96
C GLN A 8 -0.54 -23.71 -5.93
N ALA A 9 -1.66 -23.77 -6.64
CA ALA A 9 -2.64 -22.69 -6.66
C ALA A 9 -3.21 -22.41 -5.28
N PHE A 10 -3.48 -23.46 -4.49
CA PHE A 10 -3.95 -23.30 -3.14
C PHE A 10 -2.93 -22.64 -2.21
N ARG A 11 -1.67 -23.07 -2.23
CA ARG A 11 -0.59 -22.43 -1.46
C ARG A 11 -0.44 -20.96 -1.86
N ARG A 12 -0.49 -20.68 -3.16
CA ARG A 12 -0.42 -19.33 -3.72
C ARG A 12 -1.58 -18.48 -3.24
N PHE A 13 -2.80 -19.00 -3.25
CA PHE A 13 -3.98 -18.28 -2.73
C PHE A 13 -3.84 -17.95 -1.25
N ILE A 14 -3.34 -18.89 -0.43
CA ILE A 14 -3.10 -18.64 0.99
C ILE A 14 -2.12 -17.48 1.19
N LEU A 15 -0.98 -17.51 0.50
CA LEU A 15 0.08 -16.53 0.68
C LEU A 15 -0.21 -15.18 0.03
N GLU A 16 -0.84 -15.19 -1.14
CA GLU A 16 -1.04 -13.98 -1.94
C GLU A 16 -2.35 -13.27 -1.67
N HIS A 17 -3.36 -13.92 -1.07
CA HIS A 17 -4.69 -13.31 -0.87
C HIS A 17 -5.24 -13.49 0.54
N LEU A 18 -5.26 -14.72 1.06
CA LEU A 18 -5.91 -15.01 2.34
C LEU A 18 -5.13 -14.45 3.54
N LEU A 19 -3.83 -14.74 3.62
CA LEU A 19 -2.97 -14.25 4.68
C LEU A 19 -2.83 -12.72 4.64
N PRO A 20 -2.71 -12.09 3.45
CA PRO A 20 -2.89 -10.64 3.29
C PRO A 20 -4.15 -10.07 3.92
N ALA A 21 -5.32 -10.65 3.64
CA ALA A 21 -6.58 -10.17 4.21
C ALA A 21 -6.58 -10.23 5.74
N ILE A 22 -6.09 -11.33 6.33
CA ILE A 22 -5.95 -11.46 7.78
C ILE A 22 -4.98 -10.41 8.33
N ALA A 23 -3.82 -10.25 7.70
CA ALA A 23 -2.80 -9.29 8.12
C ALA A 23 -3.34 -7.86 8.11
N TRP A 24 -4.05 -7.46 7.05
CA TRP A 24 -4.71 -6.17 6.94
C TRP A 24 -5.72 -5.94 8.08
N ARG A 25 -6.56 -6.93 8.40
CA ARG A 25 -7.53 -6.84 9.51
C ARG A 25 -6.83 -6.70 10.86
N MET A 26 -5.73 -7.42 11.07
CA MET A 26 -4.90 -7.26 12.27
C MET A 26 -4.31 -5.85 12.38
N CYS A 27 -3.79 -5.29 11.29
CA CYS A 27 -3.27 -3.92 11.26
C CYS A 27 -4.36 -2.88 11.53
N GLN A 28 -5.53 -3.01 10.89
CA GLN A 28 -6.68 -2.12 11.10
C GLN A 28 -7.18 -2.15 12.55
N ALA A 29 -7.14 -3.31 13.20
CA ALA A 29 -7.52 -3.46 14.60
C ALA A 29 -6.40 -3.12 15.59
N GLY A 30 -5.20 -2.76 15.12
CA GLY A 30 -4.03 -2.51 15.98
C GLY A 30 -3.61 -3.74 16.81
N ARG A 31 -3.80 -4.96 16.27
CA ARG A 31 -3.52 -6.21 16.99
C ARG A 31 -2.26 -6.90 16.48
N PHE A 32 -1.51 -7.47 17.41
CA PHE A 32 -0.33 -8.31 17.11
C PHE A 32 -0.65 -9.81 17.11
N TYR A 33 -1.79 -10.19 17.67
CA TYR A 33 -2.25 -11.57 17.77
C TYR A 33 -3.72 -11.70 17.40
N ILE A 34 -4.09 -12.90 16.95
CA ILE A 34 -5.46 -13.30 16.62
C ILE A 34 -5.80 -14.58 17.37
N LYS A 35 -6.96 -14.63 18.04
CA LYS A 35 -7.37 -15.82 18.78
C LYS A 35 -7.81 -16.92 17.83
N LYS A 36 -7.52 -18.18 18.17
CA LYS A 36 -8.08 -19.37 17.49
C LYS A 36 -9.59 -19.35 17.48
N LYS A 37 -10.19 -18.99 18.63
CA LYS A 37 -11.63 -18.87 18.86
C LYS A 37 -11.88 -17.80 19.92
N GLY A 38 -12.48 -16.69 19.53
CA GLY A 38 -12.89 -15.59 20.40
C GLY A 38 -14.33 -15.80 20.88
N ARG A 39 -14.54 -15.72 22.19
CA ARG A 39 -15.89 -15.74 22.81
C ARG A 39 -16.38 -14.35 23.21
N GLU A 40 -15.49 -13.36 23.21
CA GLU A 40 -15.76 -11.99 23.63
C GLU A 40 -15.85 -11.05 22.43
N GLU A 41 -16.75 -10.07 22.54
CA GLU A 41 -16.97 -9.04 21.55
C GLU A 41 -15.74 -8.13 21.41
N GLY A 42 -15.34 -7.77 20.19
CA GLY A 42 -14.17 -6.92 19.92
C GLY A 42 -12.80 -7.64 19.85
N GLN A 43 -12.75 -8.97 20.01
CA GLN A 43 -11.55 -9.76 19.75
C GLN A 43 -11.52 -10.31 18.33
N LEU A 44 -10.37 -10.19 17.64
CA LEU A 44 -10.16 -10.85 16.36
C LEU A 44 -10.11 -12.37 16.56
N ASP A 45 -10.94 -13.06 15.80
CA ASP A 45 -11.10 -14.50 15.78
C ASP A 45 -10.67 -15.03 14.42
N LEU A 46 -9.66 -15.90 14.38
CA LEU A 46 -9.11 -16.41 13.13
C LEU A 46 -10.17 -17.16 12.31
N GLU A 47 -11.05 -17.92 12.95
CA GLU A 47 -12.08 -18.70 12.28
C GLU A 47 -13.14 -17.80 11.62
N LYS A 48 -13.46 -16.66 12.24
CA LYS A 48 -14.35 -15.64 11.68
C LYS A 48 -13.65 -14.87 10.56
N GLU A 49 -12.42 -14.40 10.78
CA GLU A 49 -11.67 -13.66 9.76
C GLU A 49 -11.33 -14.51 8.54
N LEU A 50 -11.09 -15.81 8.72
CA LEU A 50 -10.93 -16.74 7.60
C LEU A 50 -12.18 -16.85 6.76
N LYS A 51 -13.33 -17.06 7.42
CA LYS A 51 -14.62 -17.16 6.71
C LYS A 51 -14.87 -15.88 5.91
N ARG A 52 -14.74 -14.73 6.56
CA ARG A 52 -14.92 -13.42 5.95
C ARG A 52 -13.96 -13.19 4.78
N SER A 53 -12.68 -13.48 4.96
CA SER A 53 -11.65 -13.27 3.92
C SER A 53 -11.90 -14.17 2.71
N ILE A 54 -12.39 -15.39 2.92
CA ILE A 54 -12.74 -16.29 1.81
C ILE A 54 -13.95 -15.76 1.04
N GLU A 55 -14.99 -15.29 1.74
CA GLU A 55 -16.16 -14.66 1.10
C GLU A 55 -15.78 -13.36 0.35
N GLU A 56 -14.85 -12.57 0.91
CA GLU A 56 -14.34 -11.35 0.27
C GLU A 56 -13.41 -11.64 -0.91
N CYS A 57 -12.64 -12.74 -0.88
CA CYS A 57 -11.65 -13.07 -1.90
C CYS A 57 -12.14 -14.07 -2.96
N LEU A 58 -13.20 -14.85 -2.76
CA LEU A 58 -13.67 -15.83 -3.76
C LEU A 58 -15.01 -15.40 -4.36
N ASN A 59 -15.01 -14.22 -4.98
CA ASN A 59 -16.14 -13.69 -5.76
C ASN A 59 -15.74 -13.58 -7.25
N GLU A 60 -16.70 -13.21 -8.09
CA GLU A 60 -16.48 -13.05 -9.54
C GLU A 60 -15.36 -12.04 -9.84
N ASP A 61 -15.38 -10.87 -9.18
CA ASP A 61 -14.34 -9.85 -9.34
C ASP A 61 -12.92 -10.39 -9.12
N PHE A 62 -12.73 -11.28 -8.16
CA PHE A 62 -11.45 -11.92 -7.90
C PHE A 62 -11.02 -12.83 -9.05
N PHE A 63 -11.91 -13.70 -9.51
CA PHE A 63 -11.60 -14.67 -10.57
C PHE A 63 -11.34 -13.97 -11.91
N ASP A 64 -12.05 -12.87 -12.17
CA ASP A 64 -11.79 -12.01 -13.34
C ASP A 64 -10.43 -11.33 -13.26
N THR A 65 -10.02 -10.89 -12.06
CA THR A 65 -8.73 -10.21 -11.84
C THR A 65 -7.55 -11.21 -11.81
N PHE A 66 -7.77 -12.42 -11.30
CA PHE A 66 -6.74 -13.43 -11.09
C PHE A 66 -7.11 -14.76 -11.76
N PRO A 67 -7.11 -14.82 -13.11
CA PRO A 67 -7.63 -15.96 -13.87
C PRO A 67 -6.87 -17.27 -13.64
N PHE A 68 -5.62 -17.19 -13.14
CA PHE A 68 -4.84 -18.35 -12.71
C PHE A 68 -5.60 -19.23 -11.69
N PHE A 69 -6.53 -18.67 -10.92
CA PHE A 69 -7.27 -19.42 -9.91
C PHE A 69 -8.58 -20.04 -10.40
N ASN A 70 -9.10 -19.67 -11.57
CA ASN A 70 -10.42 -20.13 -12.06
C ASN A 70 -10.46 -21.66 -12.10
N ASP A 71 -9.63 -22.28 -12.95
CA ASP A 71 -9.63 -23.74 -13.10
C ASP A 71 -9.03 -24.47 -11.88
N ASN A 72 -8.28 -23.76 -11.04
CA ASN A 72 -7.47 -24.37 -9.99
C ASN A 72 -8.12 -24.35 -8.60
N LEU A 73 -9.09 -23.45 -8.34
CA LEU A 73 -9.82 -23.34 -7.07
C LEU A 73 -11.33 -23.61 -7.20
N GLU A 74 -11.86 -23.85 -8.41
CA GLU A 74 -13.29 -24.01 -8.66
C GLU A 74 -13.96 -25.28 -8.11
N GLU A 75 -13.22 -26.27 -7.61
CA GLU A 75 -13.86 -27.50 -7.11
C GLU A 75 -14.89 -27.20 -6.01
N GLU A 76 -16.08 -27.79 -6.13
CA GLU A 76 -17.16 -27.70 -5.13
C GLU A 76 -16.67 -27.97 -3.70
N ASN A 77 -15.63 -28.80 -3.52
CA ASN A 77 -15.02 -29.07 -2.21
C ASN A 77 -14.42 -27.82 -1.54
N PHE A 78 -13.88 -26.88 -2.31
CA PHE A 78 -13.34 -25.62 -1.81
C PHE A 78 -14.44 -24.66 -1.34
N ARG A 79 -15.55 -24.59 -2.09
CA ARG A 79 -16.73 -23.78 -1.73
C ARG A 79 -17.54 -24.43 -0.61
N ALA A 80 -17.66 -25.76 -0.59
CA ALA A 80 -18.51 -26.52 0.34
C ALA A 80 -17.87 -26.77 1.71
N LYS A 81 -16.54 -26.94 1.80
CA LYS A 81 -15.83 -27.18 3.09
C LYS A 81 -14.53 -26.37 3.24
N PRO A 82 -14.52 -25.06 2.94
CA PRO A 82 -13.30 -24.25 2.99
C PRO A 82 -12.66 -24.34 4.39
N ARG A 83 -13.45 -24.17 5.44
CA ARG A 83 -12.98 -24.07 6.83
C ARG A 83 -12.01 -25.17 7.27
N LYS A 84 -12.27 -26.44 6.93
CA LYS A 84 -11.48 -27.57 7.44
C LYS A 84 -10.17 -27.72 6.67
N LEU A 85 -10.24 -27.61 5.34
CA LEU A 85 -9.07 -27.64 4.45
C LEU A 85 -8.15 -26.45 4.73
N PHE A 86 -8.70 -25.24 4.84
CA PHE A 86 -7.94 -24.02 5.10
C PHE A 86 -7.31 -23.99 6.50
N ASN A 87 -8.00 -24.43 7.55
CA ASN A 87 -7.39 -24.50 8.89
C ASN A 87 -6.21 -25.48 8.93
N GLN A 88 -6.33 -26.62 8.24
CA GLN A 88 -5.21 -27.57 8.14
C GLN A 88 -4.09 -27.00 7.29
N ALA A 89 -4.41 -26.33 6.19
CA ALA A 89 -3.43 -25.73 5.30
C ALA A 89 -2.69 -24.55 5.90
N ILE A 90 -3.36 -23.65 6.62
CA ILE A 90 -2.69 -22.54 7.33
C ILE A 90 -1.79 -23.08 8.43
N LYS A 91 -2.24 -24.10 9.17
CA LYS A 91 -1.37 -24.74 10.16
C LYS A 91 -0.17 -25.42 9.52
N GLN A 92 -0.36 -26.11 8.41
CA GLN A 92 0.73 -26.81 7.73
C GLN A 92 1.66 -25.81 7.03
N VAL A 93 1.15 -25.07 6.05
CA VAL A 93 1.92 -24.12 5.24
C VAL A 93 2.46 -22.97 6.07
N CYS A 94 1.60 -22.22 6.78
CA CYS A 94 2.03 -20.99 7.43
C CYS A 94 2.72 -21.22 8.79
N CYS A 95 2.37 -22.28 9.53
CA CYS A 95 2.92 -22.51 10.88
C CYS A 95 4.00 -23.59 10.95
N ARG A 96 4.07 -24.54 10.01
CA ARG A 96 5.08 -25.61 10.03
C ARG A 96 6.10 -25.47 8.91
N ASP A 97 5.64 -25.27 7.68
CA ASP A 97 6.51 -25.32 6.51
C ASP A 97 7.27 -23.99 6.32
N LEU A 98 6.58 -22.86 6.43
CA LEU A 98 7.15 -21.52 6.17
C LEU A 98 7.42 -20.70 7.43
N LEU A 99 6.92 -21.12 8.59
CA LEU A 99 7.08 -20.44 9.88
C LEU A 99 6.70 -18.94 9.86
N ILE A 100 5.73 -18.56 9.02
CA ILE A 100 5.23 -17.17 8.93
C ILE A 100 4.37 -16.82 10.13
N LEU A 101 3.56 -17.79 10.58
CA LEU A 101 2.73 -17.68 11.76
C LEU A 101 3.27 -18.58 12.87
N ILE A 102 3.23 -18.11 14.10
CA ILE A 102 3.51 -18.93 15.27
C ILE A 102 2.30 -19.03 16.16
N THR A 103 2.23 -20.16 16.88
CA THR A 103 1.15 -20.45 17.81
C THR A 103 1.65 -20.24 19.24
N GLU A 104 1.02 -19.34 19.97
CA GLU A 104 1.30 -19.08 21.39
C GLU A 104 0.01 -19.33 22.19
N GLY A 105 -0.08 -20.52 22.78
CA GLY A 105 -1.29 -20.99 23.46
C GLY A 105 -2.52 -21.00 22.53
N ASN A 106 -3.49 -20.14 22.83
CA ASN A 106 -4.72 -20.00 22.04
C ASN A 106 -4.66 -18.91 20.96
N ASN A 107 -3.50 -18.29 20.75
CA ASN A 107 -3.31 -17.21 19.80
C ASN A 107 -2.42 -17.64 18.63
N TYR A 108 -2.62 -16.99 17.50
CA TYR A 108 -1.64 -16.92 16.41
C TYR A 108 -1.10 -15.50 16.32
N ARG A 109 0.16 -15.38 15.94
CA ARG A 109 0.76 -14.12 15.52
C ARG A 109 1.71 -14.35 14.38
N PHE A 110 1.99 -13.29 13.62
CA PHE A 110 3.11 -13.32 12.69
C PHE A 110 4.42 -13.48 13.49
N LEU A 111 5.36 -14.24 12.91
CA LEU A 111 6.67 -14.45 13.51
C LEU A 111 7.37 -13.09 13.74
N HIS A 112 7.32 -12.23 12.72
CA HIS A 112 7.78 -10.85 12.77
C HIS A 112 6.70 -9.87 12.34
N GLN A 113 6.71 -8.67 12.93
CA GLN A 113 5.82 -7.59 12.57
C GLN A 113 5.96 -7.21 11.08
N ASN A 114 7.17 -7.18 10.55
CA ASN A 114 7.42 -6.88 9.13
C ASN A 114 6.70 -7.85 8.17
N PHE A 115 6.53 -9.12 8.55
CA PHE A 115 5.74 -10.05 7.74
C PHE A 115 4.27 -9.65 7.74
N ARG A 116 3.70 -9.32 8.91
CA ARG A 116 2.31 -8.81 8.99
C ARG A 116 2.15 -7.59 8.09
N ASP A 117 3.05 -6.63 8.22
CA ASP A 117 2.93 -5.35 7.51
C ASP A 117 3.15 -5.53 6.00
N TYR A 118 4.01 -6.47 5.59
CA TYR A 118 4.18 -6.90 4.19
C TYR A 118 2.91 -7.54 3.62
N PHE A 119 2.33 -8.51 4.33
CA PHE A 119 1.10 -9.16 3.87
C PHE A 119 -0.07 -8.15 3.86
N ALA A 120 -0.11 -7.19 4.79
CA ALA A 120 -1.08 -6.11 4.76
C ALA A 120 -0.89 -5.19 3.54
N ALA A 121 0.35 -4.86 3.15
CA ALA A 121 0.62 -4.11 1.91
C ALA A 121 0.20 -4.92 0.67
N ARG A 122 0.47 -6.23 0.64
CA ARG A 122 0.02 -7.12 -0.45
C ARG A 122 -1.50 -7.15 -0.57
N TYR A 123 -2.24 -7.06 0.54
CA TYR A 123 -3.70 -6.95 0.50
C TYR A 123 -4.14 -5.67 -0.21
N VAL A 124 -3.53 -4.53 0.13
CA VAL A 124 -3.84 -3.26 -0.54
C VAL A 124 -3.52 -3.35 -2.03
N GLN A 125 -2.38 -3.92 -2.41
CA GLN A 125 -2.01 -4.16 -3.81
C GLN A 125 -3.08 -4.99 -4.54
N ASN A 126 -3.56 -6.08 -3.96
CA ASN A 126 -4.62 -6.89 -4.57
C ASN A 126 -5.92 -6.10 -4.73
N GLN A 127 -6.27 -5.28 -3.74
CA GLN A 127 -7.46 -4.42 -3.81
C GLN A 127 -7.32 -3.35 -4.89
N ILE A 128 -6.10 -2.84 -5.13
CA ILE A 128 -5.81 -1.95 -6.27
C ILE A 128 -6.08 -2.68 -7.57
N LYS A 129 -5.53 -3.88 -7.77
CA LYS A 129 -5.74 -4.67 -9.00
C LYS A 129 -7.22 -4.94 -9.29
N ILE A 130 -7.96 -5.37 -8.28
CA ILE A 130 -9.41 -5.57 -8.39
C ILE A 130 -10.11 -4.24 -8.72
N GLY A 131 -9.74 -3.15 -8.03
CA GLY A 131 -10.29 -1.82 -8.29
C GLY A 131 -10.03 -1.34 -9.72
N LEU A 132 -8.82 -1.52 -10.24
CA LEU A 132 -8.48 -1.18 -11.62
C LEU A 132 -9.31 -1.96 -12.64
N GLN A 133 -9.44 -3.28 -12.45
CA GLN A 133 -10.26 -4.13 -13.31
C GLN A 133 -11.73 -3.65 -13.36
N LYS A 134 -12.25 -3.19 -12.21
CA LYS A 134 -13.62 -2.69 -12.07
C LYS A 134 -13.79 -1.20 -12.39
N ARG A 135 -12.69 -0.47 -12.58
CA ARG A 135 -12.65 1.00 -12.61
C ARG A 135 -13.27 1.63 -11.35
N GLU A 136 -13.02 1.04 -10.19
CA GLU A 136 -13.48 1.50 -8.87
C GLU A 136 -12.29 1.80 -7.94
N LEU A 137 -12.44 2.82 -7.10
CA LEU A 137 -11.41 3.17 -6.12
C LEU A 137 -11.44 2.20 -4.92
N PRO A 138 -10.31 1.54 -4.58
CA PRO A 138 -10.24 0.55 -3.51
C PRO A 138 -10.61 1.11 -2.14
N LYS A 139 -11.50 0.42 -1.41
CA LYS A 139 -11.92 0.83 -0.06
C LYS A 139 -10.74 1.00 0.90
N ALA A 140 -9.72 0.15 0.77
CA ALA A 140 -8.52 0.19 1.61
C ALA A 140 -7.75 1.52 1.52
N LEU A 141 -7.81 2.21 0.37
CA LEU A 141 -7.15 3.50 0.15
C LEU A 141 -8.06 4.70 0.46
N ARG A 142 -9.38 4.51 0.40
CA ARG A 142 -10.36 5.58 0.60
C ARG A 142 -10.58 5.94 2.07
N GLN A 143 -10.62 4.95 2.96
CA GLN A 143 -11.16 5.13 4.31
C GLN A 143 -10.26 5.93 5.24
N ALA A 144 -8.94 5.73 5.15
CA ALA A 144 -7.97 6.35 6.05
C ALA A 144 -6.59 6.46 5.38
N PRO A 145 -5.71 7.32 5.90
CA PRO A 145 -4.27 7.22 5.66
C PRO A 145 -3.78 5.81 6.00
N LEU A 146 -3.06 5.18 5.07
CA LEU A 146 -2.38 3.91 5.34
C LEU A 146 -1.32 4.11 6.42
N ASN A 147 -0.98 3.07 7.19
CA ASN A 147 0.17 3.10 8.09
C ASN A 147 1.47 3.32 7.29
N PHE A 148 2.45 4.02 7.87
CA PHE A 148 3.78 4.23 7.29
C PHE A 148 4.42 2.94 6.75
N ASP A 149 4.47 1.87 7.55
CA ASP A 149 5.13 0.61 7.15
C ASP A 149 4.43 -0.02 5.93
N ILE A 150 3.10 0.07 5.88
CA ILE A 150 2.30 -0.42 4.76
C ILE A 150 2.55 0.41 3.50
N ARG A 151 2.67 1.75 3.62
CA ARG A 151 2.99 2.63 2.47
C ARG A 151 4.37 2.33 1.92
N LEU A 152 5.36 2.14 2.80
CA LEU A 152 6.71 1.80 2.40
C LEU A 152 6.72 0.48 1.62
N LEU A 153 6.18 -0.59 2.20
CA LEU A 153 6.16 -1.91 1.57
C LEU A 153 5.31 -1.94 0.30
N LEU A 154 4.19 -1.22 0.25
CA LEU A 154 3.38 -1.10 -0.97
C LEU A 154 4.16 -0.39 -2.08
N GLY A 155 4.87 0.68 -1.77
CA GLY A 155 5.73 1.38 -2.72
C GLY A 155 6.88 0.51 -3.26
N GLU A 156 7.44 -0.37 -2.41
CA GLU A 156 8.43 -1.37 -2.84
C GLU A 156 7.80 -2.41 -3.78
N LEU A 157 6.62 -2.95 -3.44
CA LEU A 157 5.86 -3.90 -4.25
C LEU A 157 5.48 -3.34 -5.63
N GLU A 158 5.28 -2.02 -5.72
CA GLU A 158 4.92 -1.28 -6.93
C GLU A 158 6.15 -0.75 -7.69
N GLY A 159 7.36 -0.99 -7.17
CA GLY A 159 8.62 -0.60 -7.82
C GLY A 159 8.94 0.90 -7.79
N GLU A 160 8.26 1.69 -6.96
CA GLU A 160 8.41 3.15 -6.90
C GLU A 160 9.81 3.60 -6.51
N HIS A 161 10.53 2.82 -5.71
CA HIS A 161 11.93 3.10 -5.34
C HIS A 161 12.88 3.17 -6.55
N THR A 162 12.50 2.56 -7.69
CA THR A 162 13.26 2.65 -8.94
C THR A 162 12.88 3.85 -9.80
N ASN A 163 11.78 4.53 -9.47
CA ASN A 163 11.24 5.67 -10.19
C ASN A 163 11.87 6.98 -9.70
N LYS A 164 13.15 7.19 -10.06
CA LYS A 164 13.93 8.37 -9.64
C LYS A 164 14.39 9.18 -10.84
N MET A 165 14.42 10.50 -10.65
CA MET A 165 15.03 11.41 -11.61
C MET A 165 16.54 11.44 -11.41
N GLU A 166 17.28 11.30 -12.49
CA GLU A 166 18.74 11.35 -12.53
C GLU A 166 19.17 12.47 -13.49
N TRP A 167 20.18 13.23 -13.07
CA TRP A 167 20.82 14.19 -13.95
C TRP A 167 21.75 13.46 -14.91
N ARG A 168 21.49 13.57 -16.22
CA ARG A 168 22.31 12.95 -17.25
C ARG A 168 23.26 13.98 -17.83
N GLU A 169 24.52 13.92 -17.37
CA GLU A 169 25.55 14.90 -17.74
C GLU A 169 25.76 15.05 -19.25
N ILE A 170 25.73 13.93 -19.99
CA ILE A 170 25.91 13.93 -21.45
C ILE A 170 24.81 14.73 -22.15
N GLU A 171 23.57 14.59 -21.69
CA GLU A 171 22.39 15.21 -22.32
C GLU A 171 21.99 16.54 -21.65
N LYS A 172 22.68 16.92 -20.57
CA LYS A 172 22.41 18.10 -19.73
C LYS A 172 20.93 18.29 -19.40
N LYS A 173 20.26 17.20 -19.05
CA LYS A 173 18.85 17.22 -18.67
C LYS A 173 18.56 16.16 -17.61
N TRP A 174 17.52 16.44 -16.83
CA TRP A 174 16.90 15.48 -15.95
C TRP A 174 16.17 14.42 -16.76
N GLN A 175 16.43 13.15 -16.48
CA GLN A 175 15.71 12.02 -17.05
C GLN A 175 15.32 11.04 -15.96
N TRP A 176 14.30 10.24 -16.22
CA TRP A 176 14.05 9.07 -15.39
C TRP A 176 15.19 8.07 -15.54
N SER A 177 15.57 7.43 -14.43
CA SER A 177 16.61 6.40 -14.36
C SER A 177 16.44 5.29 -15.41
N LYS A 178 15.19 4.91 -15.71
CA LYS A 178 14.81 3.90 -16.72
C LYS A 178 14.56 4.44 -18.14
N GLY A 179 14.83 5.71 -18.41
CA GLY A 179 14.74 6.30 -19.75
C GLY A 179 13.32 6.65 -20.24
N GLU A 180 12.27 6.10 -19.64
CA GLU A 180 10.87 6.39 -19.97
C GLU A 180 10.19 7.25 -18.89
N PHE A 181 9.18 8.04 -19.28
CA PHE A 181 8.32 8.74 -18.32
C PHE A 181 7.80 7.73 -17.29
N SER A 182 8.06 7.98 -16.01
CA SER A 182 7.62 7.24 -14.81
C SER A 182 7.04 5.84 -15.03
N ILE A 183 7.62 4.81 -14.39
CA ILE A 183 7.11 3.43 -14.44
C ILE A 183 5.58 3.40 -14.29
N GLU A 184 4.89 2.95 -15.34
CA GLU A 184 3.46 2.74 -15.30
C GLU A 184 3.18 1.50 -14.45
N ASN A 185 2.72 1.73 -13.23
CA ASN A 185 2.35 0.70 -12.26
C ASN A 185 0.90 0.89 -11.80
N ASP A 186 0.41 -0.01 -10.96
CA ASP A 186 -0.99 -0.03 -10.55
C ASP A 186 -1.35 1.25 -9.77
N LEU A 187 -0.41 1.81 -8.99
CA LEU A 187 -0.59 3.11 -8.32
C LEU A 187 -0.76 4.27 -9.30
N SER A 188 -0.01 4.26 -10.40
CA SER A 188 -0.09 5.31 -11.43
C SER A 188 -1.40 5.22 -12.20
N GLN A 189 -1.81 4.01 -12.59
CA GLN A 189 -3.12 3.78 -13.22
C GLN A 189 -4.29 4.17 -12.30
N LEU A 190 -4.17 3.89 -11.00
CA LEU A 190 -5.20 4.28 -10.04
C LEU A 190 -5.25 5.81 -9.85
N LEU A 191 -4.10 6.49 -9.95
CA LEU A 191 -4.04 7.94 -9.92
C LEU A 191 -4.71 8.55 -11.16
N GLU A 192 -4.58 7.93 -12.33
CA GLU A 192 -5.31 8.33 -13.54
C GLU A 192 -6.83 8.21 -13.35
N LEU A 193 -7.32 7.14 -12.71
CA LEU A 193 -8.74 7.00 -12.38
C LEU A 193 -9.25 8.10 -11.44
N CYS A 194 -8.39 8.70 -10.61
CA CYS A 194 -8.77 9.79 -9.72
C CYS A 194 -8.89 11.15 -10.43
N ARG A 195 -8.40 11.30 -11.66
CA ARG A 195 -8.39 12.60 -12.35
C ARG A 195 -9.80 13.09 -12.66
N GLY A 196 -10.05 14.36 -12.40
CA GLY A 196 -11.35 14.99 -12.60
C GLY A 196 -12.40 14.63 -11.54
N MET A 197 -12.07 13.74 -10.59
CA MET A 197 -12.90 13.48 -9.42
C MET A 197 -12.55 14.52 -8.34
N PHE A 198 -13.56 15.22 -7.81
CA PHE A 198 -13.39 16.22 -6.74
C PHE A 198 -14.42 16.04 -5.62
N ASP A 199 -15.07 14.87 -5.57
CA ASP A 199 -15.97 14.48 -4.50
C ASP A 199 -15.17 13.77 -3.41
N GLU A 200 -15.02 14.43 -2.25
CA GLU A 200 -14.33 13.87 -1.08
C GLU A 200 -14.94 12.54 -0.61
N GLY A 201 -16.27 12.37 -0.74
CA GLY A 201 -16.94 11.12 -0.37
C GLY A 201 -16.50 9.96 -1.24
N GLN A 202 -16.20 10.22 -2.52
CA GLN A 202 -15.71 9.24 -3.48
C GLN A 202 -14.21 9.00 -3.34
N LEU A 203 -13.40 10.06 -3.31
CA LEU A 203 -11.95 9.94 -3.27
C LEU A 203 -11.41 9.48 -1.92
N GLY A 204 -12.00 9.95 -0.82
CA GLY A 204 -11.49 9.72 0.52
C GLY A 204 -9.99 10.09 0.63
N PHE A 205 -9.17 9.16 1.10
CA PHE A 205 -7.72 9.32 1.22
C PHE A 205 -6.91 8.77 0.04
N THR A 206 -7.55 8.40 -1.08
CA THR A 206 -6.88 7.67 -2.17
C THR A 206 -5.72 8.45 -2.79
N VAL A 207 -5.98 9.68 -3.26
CA VAL A 207 -4.94 10.55 -3.83
C VAL A 207 -3.83 10.82 -2.81
N TRP A 208 -4.21 11.07 -1.55
CA TRP A 208 -3.25 11.29 -0.47
C TRP A 208 -2.32 10.09 -0.28
N ASN A 209 -2.88 8.87 -0.22
CA ASN A 209 -2.12 7.65 -0.04
C ASN A 209 -1.15 7.41 -1.19
N ILE A 210 -1.61 7.52 -2.44
CA ILE A 210 -0.79 7.29 -3.63
C ILE A 210 0.37 8.29 -3.70
N LEU A 211 0.09 9.59 -3.57
CA LEU A 211 1.12 10.62 -3.64
C LEU A 211 2.10 10.55 -2.46
N THR A 212 1.63 10.16 -1.28
CA THR A 212 2.51 9.95 -0.12
C THR A 212 3.45 8.78 -0.36
N ILE A 213 2.95 7.65 -0.87
CA ILE A 213 3.79 6.48 -1.22
C ILE A 213 4.86 6.87 -2.23
N LYS A 214 4.47 7.52 -3.34
CA LYS A 214 5.42 7.97 -4.38
C LYS A 214 6.50 8.88 -3.79
N ARG A 215 6.09 9.88 -2.99
CA ARG A 215 7.04 10.81 -2.34
C ARG A 215 7.96 10.11 -1.34
N GLU A 216 7.45 9.20 -0.52
CA GLU A 216 8.26 8.48 0.47
C GLU A 216 9.30 7.56 -0.18
N GLN A 217 8.98 6.96 -1.34
CA GLN A 217 9.87 6.05 -2.07
C GLN A 217 10.91 6.76 -2.93
N ALA A 218 10.50 7.79 -3.68
CA ALA A 218 11.39 8.54 -4.56
C ALA A 218 12.13 9.68 -3.81
N GLY A 219 11.60 10.12 -2.67
CA GLY A 219 12.05 11.31 -1.93
C GLY A 219 11.42 12.62 -2.44
N GLU A 220 10.78 12.59 -3.62
CA GLU A 220 10.19 13.76 -4.28
C GLU A 220 9.03 13.36 -5.20
N LEU A 221 8.36 14.35 -5.81
CA LEU A 221 7.30 14.15 -6.81
C LEU A 221 7.67 14.76 -8.17
N SER A 222 8.96 15.03 -8.40
CA SER A 222 9.47 15.60 -9.65
C SER A 222 9.07 14.71 -10.83
N GLY A 223 8.53 15.33 -11.89
CA GLY A 223 8.06 14.61 -13.08
C GLY A 223 6.72 13.88 -12.93
N ALA A 224 6.10 13.83 -11.75
CA ALA A 224 4.76 13.27 -11.60
C ALA A 224 3.70 14.15 -12.27
N ASN A 225 2.78 13.54 -13.01
CA ASN A 225 1.63 14.28 -13.56
C ASN A 225 0.59 14.53 -12.46
N LEU A 226 0.57 15.77 -11.95
CA LEU A 226 -0.31 16.20 -10.86
C LEU A 226 -1.58 16.94 -11.33
N GLN A 227 -1.86 16.96 -12.64
CA GLN A 227 -2.98 17.71 -13.19
C GLN A 227 -4.35 17.11 -12.81
N GLN A 228 -5.36 17.95 -12.57
CA GLN A 228 -6.75 17.52 -12.32
C GLN A 228 -6.91 16.54 -11.14
N LEU A 229 -6.01 16.58 -10.16
CA LEU A 229 -6.14 15.81 -8.92
C LEU A 229 -6.71 16.69 -7.81
N ASP A 230 -7.45 16.07 -6.89
CA ASP A 230 -7.90 16.73 -5.66
C ASP A 230 -6.79 16.72 -4.59
N PHE A 231 -6.30 17.91 -4.25
CA PHE A 231 -5.28 18.12 -3.22
C PHE A 231 -5.85 18.50 -1.85
N VAL A 232 -7.17 18.48 -1.61
CA VAL A 232 -7.77 18.99 -0.35
C VAL A 232 -7.16 18.31 0.88
N ARG A 233 -6.84 17.02 0.76
CA ARG A 233 -6.21 16.24 1.83
C ARG A 233 -4.69 16.17 1.76
N PHE A 234 -4.06 16.60 0.66
CA PHE A 234 -2.63 16.44 0.43
C PHE A 234 -1.85 17.76 0.57
N PRO A 235 -1.20 18.00 1.72
CA PRO A 235 -0.32 19.15 1.88
C PRO A 235 1.01 18.92 1.16
N LEU A 236 1.45 19.91 0.40
CA LEU A 236 2.78 19.95 -0.22
C LEU A 236 3.72 20.72 0.71
N ASN A 237 4.69 20.01 1.33
CA ASN A 237 5.64 20.57 2.30
C ASN A 237 4.95 21.33 3.46
N GLY A 238 3.85 20.77 3.97
CA GLY A 238 3.05 21.38 5.05
C GLY A 238 2.15 22.54 4.61
N ILE A 239 2.24 22.97 3.34
CA ILE A 239 1.38 24.00 2.78
C ILE A 239 0.13 23.34 2.19
N ARG A 240 -1.04 23.82 2.60
CA ARG A 240 -2.33 23.36 2.08
C ARG A 240 -2.68 24.12 0.81
N PHE A 241 -2.87 23.42 -0.31
CA PHE A 241 -3.16 24.01 -1.62
C PHE A 241 -4.65 24.15 -1.91
N SER A 242 -5.50 23.38 -1.23
CA SER A 242 -6.95 23.50 -1.37
C SER A 242 -7.69 23.22 -0.07
N ARG A 243 -8.89 23.78 0.02
CA ARG A 243 -9.93 23.56 1.01
C ARG A 243 -11.26 23.44 0.24
N PRO A 244 -12.35 22.97 0.87
CA PRO A 244 -13.67 23.08 0.27
C PRO A 244 -13.90 24.51 -0.24
N GLU A 245 -14.31 24.63 -1.50
CA GLU A 245 -14.61 25.89 -2.21
C GLU A 245 -13.43 26.85 -2.46
N LEU A 246 -12.21 26.52 -2.01
CA LEU A 246 -11.05 27.38 -2.17
C LEU A 246 -9.82 26.56 -2.59
N ALA A 247 -9.38 26.74 -3.83
CA ALA A 247 -8.20 26.05 -4.36
C ALA A 247 -7.19 27.05 -4.95
N ALA A 248 -5.90 26.76 -4.74
CA ALA A 248 -4.83 27.45 -5.43
C ALA A 248 -4.87 27.09 -6.93
N CYS A 249 -5.08 28.08 -7.79
CA CYS A 249 -4.96 27.90 -9.23
C CYS A 249 -3.51 28.10 -9.65
N ILE A 250 -2.81 26.99 -9.92
CA ILE A 250 -1.44 27.03 -10.44
C ILE A 250 -1.51 26.75 -11.93
N SER A 251 -1.47 27.81 -12.74
CA SER A 251 -1.29 27.69 -14.18
C SER A 251 0.08 28.28 -14.56
N LYS A 252 0.87 27.54 -15.35
CA LYS A 252 2.19 27.95 -15.89
C LYS A 252 3.34 28.08 -14.87
N SER A 253 3.32 27.38 -13.74
CA SER A 253 4.45 27.40 -12.81
C SER A 253 5.71 26.79 -13.43
N ARG A 254 6.70 27.64 -13.74
CA ARG A 254 8.09 27.25 -14.00
C ARG A 254 8.86 27.46 -12.70
N LEU A 255 9.34 26.38 -12.07
CA LEU A 255 10.35 26.51 -11.01
C LEU A 255 11.66 26.90 -11.69
N ILE A 256 12.09 28.13 -11.46
CA ILE A 256 13.37 28.68 -11.92
C ILE A 256 14.23 28.88 -10.66
N GLU A 257 15.54 28.70 -10.79
CA GLU A 257 16.56 28.69 -9.71
C GLU A 257 16.41 29.82 -8.68
N GLN A 258 15.87 30.98 -9.10
CA GLN A 258 15.57 32.13 -8.23
C GLN A 258 14.59 31.83 -7.07
N ASN A 259 13.73 30.81 -7.19
CA ASN A 259 12.73 30.47 -6.18
C ASN A 259 13.28 29.62 -5.01
N ILE A 260 14.54 29.18 -5.05
CA ILE A 260 15.16 28.34 -4.01
C ILE A 260 15.87 29.20 -2.94
N CYS A 261 16.18 30.46 -3.23
CA CYS A 261 17.10 31.26 -2.40
C CYS A 261 16.50 31.98 -1.17
N ASN A 262 15.30 31.64 -0.69
CA ASN A 262 14.73 32.31 0.50
C ASN A 262 14.57 31.44 1.76
N PHE A 263 15.10 30.22 1.80
CA PHE A 263 15.14 29.40 3.03
C PHE A 263 16.49 29.42 3.77
N SER A 264 17.16 30.57 3.78
CA SER A 264 18.41 30.79 4.54
C SER A 264 18.25 31.78 5.69
N ILE A 265 17.25 31.63 6.58
CA ILE A 265 17.29 32.32 7.89
C ILE A 265 16.77 31.40 9.00
N TYR A 266 17.58 30.43 9.40
CA TYR A 266 17.77 30.07 10.82
C TYR A 266 19.22 29.61 10.99
N ARG A 267 20.17 30.54 10.86
CA ARG A 267 21.49 30.36 11.48
C ARG A 267 21.30 30.56 12.98
N ILE A 268 21.29 29.46 13.71
CA ILE A 268 21.61 29.45 15.14
C ILE A 268 23.01 30.07 15.26
N LYS A 269 23.12 31.23 15.91
CA LYS A 269 24.41 31.86 16.20
C LYS A 269 25.21 30.91 17.11
N PRO A 270 26.46 30.55 16.77
CA PRO A 270 27.36 30.03 17.79
C PRO A 270 27.68 31.16 18.77
N ALA A 271 27.44 30.90 20.06
CA ALA A 271 27.91 31.76 21.13
C ALA A 271 29.44 31.84 21.06
N VAL A 272 29.97 33.04 20.85
CA VAL A 272 31.40 33.32 20.96
C VAL A 272 31.76 33.33 22.44
N LEU A 273 32.21 32.17 22.94
CA LEU A 273 33.08 32.06 24.10
C LEU A 273 34.51 32.16 23.59
N THR A 274 35.17 33.29 23.84
CA THR A 274 36.57 33.40 24.30
C THR A 274 37.00 34.86 24.24
N GLY A 275 37.08 35.49 25.41
CA GLY A 275 38.15 36.43 25.64
C GLY A 275 39.44 35.65 25.90
N LEU A 276 40.56 36.14 25.39
CA LEU A 276 41.83 36.33 26.10
C LEU A 276 43.01 36.50 25.13
N LYS A 277 43.78 37.57 25.41
CA LYS A 277 45.23 37.75 25.22
C LYS A 277 45.76 38.21 23.85
N GLN A 278 46.20 39.48 23.83
CA GLN A 278 47.61 39.97 23.80
C GLN A 278 47.81 41.11 22.80
N GLY A 279 48.40 42.21 23.30
CA GLY A 279 48.61 43.50 22.64
C GLY A 279 48.40 44.61 23.64
#